data_AF-A0A6G3X0D7-F1
#
_entry.id   AF-A0A6G3X0D7-F1
#
_cell.length_a   1.000
_cell.length_b   1.000
_cell.length_c   1.000
_cell.angle_alpha   90.00
_cell.angle_beta   90.00
_cell.angle_gamma   90.00
#
_symmetry.space_group_name_H-M   'P 1'
#
loop_
_entity.id
_entity.type
_entity.pdbx_description
1 polymer ?
#
loop_
_entity_poly.entity_id
_entity_poly.type
_entity_poly.pdbx_seq_one_letter_code
_entity_poly.pdbx_strand_id
1 'polypeptide(L)'
;ESLSFQRSDLALFHLDAQRRTITCRLVEVKCYTALDDIGAYQRLKTKVAQQLRQSETILAESFDPARSTPDRVDRPVKNLALSSMLRFYLERAVRHGTVGHTPRATAHALLDSLDDGYRLDFTRSGLIFDLARSGTDREHEDGVEYHRIGNDLITELINAIPTVRPDVPADALVAEPNGDAPEADGAATAPTLALLQ
;
A
#
# COMPACT_ATOMS: atom_id res chain seq x y z
N GLU A 1 -10.23 20.86 -16.93
CA GLU A 1 -9.34 19.70 -17.17
C GLU A 1 -9.57 18.66 -16.09
N SER A 2 -9.87 17.42 -16.45
CA SER A 2 -10.01 16.33 -15.47
C SER A 2 -8.63 15.77 -15.15
N LEU A 3 -8.04 16.18 -14.03
CA LEU A 3 -6.81 15.58 -13.52
C LEU A 3 -7.12 14.14 -13.07
N SER A 4 -6.87 13.16 -13.94
CA SER A 4 -6.92 11.75 -13.52
C SER A 4 -5.70 11.48 -12.65
N PHE A 5 -5.87 11.47 -11.33
CA PHE A 5 -4.81 11.08 -10.41
C PHE A 5 -4.51 9.60 -10.60
N GLN A 6 -3.42 9.30 -11.30
CA GLN A 6 -2.89 7.94 -11.38
C GLN A 6 -2.26 7.60 -10.03
N ARG A 7 -2.92 6.72 -9.29
CA ARG A 7 -2.49 6.26 -7.97
C ARG A 7 -1.72 4.95 -8.13
N SER A 8 -0.71 4.77 -7.28
CA SER A 8 -0.09 3.47 -7.08
C SER A 8 -1.04 2.56 -6.32
N ASP A 9 -0.98 1.27 -6.59
CA ASP A 9 -1.88 0.29 -5.98
C ASP A 9 -1.61 0.14 -4.47
N LEU A 10 -0.34 0.12 -4.04
CA LEU A 10 0.05 -0.01 -2.63
C LEU A 10 1.16 0.97 -2.24
N ALA A 11 1.09 1.43 -0.98
CA ALA A 11 2.17 2.15 -0.31
C ALA A 11 2.45 1.53 1.06
N LEU A 12 3.67 1.05 1.26
CA LEU A 12 4.13 0.49 2.54
C LEU A 12 5.00 1.51 3.26
N PHE A 13 4.66 1.82 4.51
CA PHE A 13 5.42 2.77 5.31
C PHE A 13 6.29 2.05 6.33
N HIS A 14 7.58 2.38 6.32
CA HIS A 14 8.52 1.98 7.36
C HIS A 14 8.90 3.21 8.19
N LEU A 15 8.76 3.09 9.51
CA LEU A 15 8.98 4.16 10.47
C LEU A 15 10.24 3.85 11.29
N ASP A 16 11.33 4.53 10.98
CA ASP A 16 12.60 4.43 11.71
C ASP A 16 12.75 5.64 12.64
N ALA A 17 12.37 5.47 13.91
CA ALA A 17 12.45 6.54 14.89
C ALA A 17 13.90 6.91 15.25
N GLN A 18 14.85 5.97 15.15
CA GLN A 18 16.26 6.24 15.49
C GLN A 18 16.88 7.17 14.45
N ARG A 19 16.62 6.91 13.17
CA ARG A 19 17.07 7.76 12.06
C ARG A 19 16.11 8.89 11.74
N ARG A 20 14.98 8.98 12.44
CA ARG A 20 13.86 9.89 12.16
C ARG A 20 13.48 9.88 10.68
N THR A 21 13.42 8.69 10.09
CA THR A 21 13.20 8.49 8.66
C THR A 21 11.89 7.73 8.44
N ILE A 22 11.04 8.28 7.58
CA ILE A 22 9.83 7.63 7.07
C ILE A 22 10.16 7.18 5.65
N THR A 23 10.18 5.89 5.42
CA THR A 23 10.37 5.33 4.07
C THR A 23 9.02 4.90 3.50
N CYS A 24 8.61 5.50 2.38
CA CYS A 24 7.45 5.11 1.61
C CYS A 24 7.87 4.18 0.46
N ARG A 25 7.50 2.90 0.55
CA ARG A 25 7.73 1.92 -0.51
C ARG A 25 6.48 1.86 -1.37
N LEU A 26 6.55 2.47 -2.54
CA LEU A 26 5.48 2.50 -3.52
C LEU A 26 5.54 1.24 -4.38
N VAL A 27 4.41 0.54 -4.48
CA VAL A 27 4.30 -0.71 -5.22
C VAL A 27 3.13 -0.62 -6.18
N GLU A 28 3.41 -0.86 -7.45
CA GLU A 28 2.38 -0.98 -8.48
C GLU A 28 2.24 -2.44 -8.86
N VAL A 29 1.00 -2.94 -8.89
CA VAL A 29 0.71 -4.34 -9.15
C VAL A 29 -0.02 -4.48 -10.48
N LYS A 30 0.45 -5.38 -11.33
CA LYS A 30 -0.16 -5.66 -12.62
C LYS A 30 -0.28 -7.15 -12.81
N CYS A 31 -1.41 -7.61 -13.32
CA CYS A 31 -1.64 -9.01 -13.61
C CYS A 31 -2.07 -9.15 -15.07
N TYR A 32 -1.42 -10.05 -15.80
CA TYR A 32 -1.68 -10.30 -17.21
C TYR A 32 -1.85 -11.79 -17.47
N THR A 33 -2.73 -12.13 -18.39
CA THR A 33 -2.93 -13.52 -18.84
C THR A 33 -1.71 -14.03 -19.60
N ALA A 34 -1.14 -13.22 -20.50
CA ALA A 34 0.08 -13.50 -21.22
C ALA A 34 0.80 -12.19 -21.60
N LEU A 35 2.11 -12.13 -21.35
CA LEU A 35 3.00 -11.04 -21.79
C LEU A 35 4.04 -11.60 -22.78
N ASP A 36 3.55 -11.95 -23.97
CA ASP A 36 4.34 -12.66 -25.00
C ASP A 36 5.17 -11.72 -25.89
N ASP A 37 4.82 -10.43 -25.92
CA ASP A 37 5.52 -9.40 -26.70
C ASP A 37 6.47 -8.59 -25.80
N ILE A 38 7.76 -8.58 -26.14
CA ILE A 38 8.79 -7.76 -25.49
C ILE A 38 8.36 -6.27 -25.52
N GLY A 39 7.77 -5.80 -26.62
CA GLY A 39 7.28 -4.44 -26.74
C GLY A 39 6.13 -4.14 -25.76
N ALA A 40 5.24 -5.10 -25.52
CA ALA A 40 4.17 -4.95 -24.55
C ALA A 40 4.70 -4.85 -23.11
N TYR A 41 5.72 -5.66 -22.78
CA TYR A 41 6.37 -5.60 -21.47
C TYR A 41 7.09 -4.26 -21.25
N GLN A 42 7.80 -3.74 -22.25
CA GLN A 42 8.45 -2.42 -22.13
C GLN A 42 7.42 -1.29 -21.96
N ARG A 43 6.33 -1.29 -22.75
CA ARG A 43 5.24 -0.29 -22.58
C ARG A 43 4.61 -0.37 -21.20
N LEU A 44 4.45 -1.58 -20.66
CA LEU A 44 3.93 -1.79 -19.31
C LEU A 44 4.87 -1.17 -18.26
N LYS A 45 6.17 -1.43 -18.33
CA LYS A 45 7.16 -0.84 -17.42
C LYS A 45 7.13 0.68 -17.47
N THR A 46 7.08 1.29 -18.66
CA THR A 46 6.94 2.76 -18.79
C THR A 46 5.70 3.29 -18.05
N LYS A 47 4.55 2.60 -18.18
CA LYS A 47 3.31 2.99 -17.51
C LYS A 47 3.43 2.86 -15.99
N VAL A 48 3.96 1.73 -15.50
CA VAL A 48 4.18 1.50 -14.06
C VAL A 48 5.11 2.56 -13.48
N ALA A 49 6.23 2.85 -14.13
CA ALA A 49 7.16 3.89 -13.71
C ALA A 49 6.51 5.28 -13.65
N GLN A 50 5.60 5.59 -14.58
CA GLN A 50 4.86 6.86 -14.56
C GLN A 50 3.91 6.93 -13.35
N GLN A 51 3.13 5.88 -13.08
CA GLN A 51 2.19 5.84 -11.95
C GLN A 51 2.91 5.94 -10.59
N LEU A 52 4.03 5.23 -10.45
CA LEU A 52 4.86 5.27 -9.24
C LEU A 52 5.47 6.66 -9.04
N ARG A 53 6.05 7.27 -10.08
CA ARG A 53 6.60 8.63 -10.00
C ARG A 53 5.54 9.68 -9.68
N GLN A 54 4.33 9.54 -10.24
CA GLN A 54 3.23 10.45 -9.94
C GLN A 54 2.85 10.38 -8.46
N SER A 55 2.74 9.17 -7.90
CA SER A 55 2.45 8.96 -6.49
C SER A 55 3.56 9.52 -5.59
N GLU A 56 4.82 9.26 -5.92
CA GLU A 56 5.99 9.82 -5.25
C GLU A 56 5.96 11.35 -5.24
N THR A 57 5.70 11.96 -6.39
CA THR A 57 5.64 13.42 -6.54
C THR A 57 4.58 14.03 -5.63
N ILE A 58 3.36 13.47 -5.61
CA ILE A 58 2.25 13.98 -4.79
C ILE A 58 2.56 13.86 -3.28
N LEU A 59 3.15 12.73 -2.89
CA LEU A 59 3.53 12.50 -1.49
C LEU A 59 4.67 13.43 -1.05
N ALA A 60 5.70 13.58 -1.88
CA ALA A 60 6.80 14.49 -1.62
C ALA A 60 6.31 15.95 -1.58
N GLU A 61 5.43 16.35 -2.49
CA GLU A 61 4.74 17.65 -2.51
C GLU A 61 4.03 17.98 -1.20
N SER A 62 3.38 16.97 -0.64
CA SER A 62 2.57 17.14 0.55
C SER A 62 3.41 17.10 1.83
N PHE A 63 4.41 16.22 1.87
CA PHE A 63 5.00 15.78 3.13
C PHE A 63 6.52 15.90 3.21
N ASP A 64 7.28 16.01 2.12
CA ASP A 64 8.74 16.09 2.23
C ASP A 64 9.20 17.45 2.82
N PRO A 65 9.88 17.48 3.98
CA PRO A 65 10.44 18.71 4.56
C PRO A 65 11.62 19.28 3.79
N ALA A 66 12.33 18.49 2.99
CA ALA A 66 13.51 18.92 2.25
C ALA A 66 13.17 19.46 0.84
N ARG A 67 11.89 19.44 0.44
CA ARG A 67 11.49 19.75 -0.93
C ARG A 67 11.60 21.23 -1.32
N SER A 68 11.45 22.14 -0.37
CA SER A 68 11.53 23.59 -0.62
C SER A 68 12.39 24.28 0.43
N THR A 69 13.18 25.26 -0.01
CA THR A 69 14.02 26.09 0.87
C THR A 69 13.73 27.57 0.58
N PRO A 70 13.15 28.34 1.52
CA PRO A 70 12.74 27.95 2.87
C PRO A 70 11.56 26.95 2.87
N ASP A 71 11.39 26.21 3.97
CA ASP A 71 10.29 25.25 4.10
C ASP A 71 8.92 25.95 4.09
N ARG A 72 7.87 25.17 3.83
CA ARG A 72 6.48 25.61 3.75
C ARG A 72 5.98 26.13 5.11
N VAL A 73 5.20 27.21 5.06
CA VAL A 73 4.63 27.84 6.27
C VAL A 73 3.58 26.98 6.97
N ASP A 74 2.92 26.08 6.23
CA ASP A 74 1.88 25.16 6.74
C ASP A 74 2.46 23.79 7.15
N ARG A 75 3.78 23.68 7.37
CA ARG A 75 4.47 22.44 7.75
C ARG A 75 3.82 21.73 8.95
N PRO A 76 3.47 22.41 10.06
CA PRO A 76 2.82 21.75 11.20
C PRO A 76 1.48 21.10 10.82
N VAL A 77 0.71 21.73 9.93
CA VAL A 77 -0.58 21.20 9.45
C VAL A 77 -0.36 19.94 8.61
N LYS A 78 0.68 19.93 7.75
CA LYS A 78 1.02 18.74 6.96
C LYS A 78 1.57 17.61 7.81
N ASN A 79 2.37 17.91 8.82
CA ASN A 79 2.86 16.93 9.77
C ASN A 79 1.71 16.29 10.57
N LEU A 80 0.75 17.08 11.03
CA LEU A 80 -0.46 16.58 11.69
C LEU A 80 -1.27 15.67 10.76
N ALA A 81 -1.45 16.07 9.50
CA ALA A 81 -2.16 15.26 8.50
C ALA A 81 -1.45 13.92 8.23
N LEU A 82 -0.13 13.93 8.07
CA LEU A 82 0.68 12.73 7.88
C LEU A 82 0.61 11.82 9.10
N SER A 83 0.83 12.37 10.30
CA SER A 83 0.78 11.63 11.57
C SER A 83 -0.57 10.96 11.77
N SER A 84 -1.66 11.69 11.51
CA SER A 84 -3.02 11.17 11.63
C SER A 84 -3.28 10.01 10.66
N MET A 85 -2.88 10.17 9.40
CA MET A 85 -3.03 9.13 8.37
C MET A 85 -2.24 7.87 8.74
N LEU A 86 -0.96 8.00 9.10
CA LEU A 86 -0.10 6.86 9.40
C LEU A 86 -0.51 6.17 10.70
N ARG A 87 -0.96 6.93 11.70
CA ARG A 87 -1.45 6.36 12.97
C ARG A 87 -2.68 5.49 12.76
N PHE A 88 -3.62 5.92 11.92
CA PHE A 88 -4.78 5.11 11.59
C PHE A 88 -4.38 3.72 11.05
N TYR A 89 -3.42 3.67 10.12
CA TYR A 89 -2.94 2.40 9.56
C TYR A 89 -2.07 1.59 10.52
N LEU A 90 -1.27 2.24 11.37
CA LEU A 90 -0.51 1.60 12.45
C LEU A 90 -1.45 0.87 13.42
N GLU A 91 -2.50 1.53 13.88
CA GLU A 91 -3.48 0.93 14.81
C GLU A 91 -4.23 -0.24 14.15
N ARG A 92 -4.53 -0.12 12.86
CA ARG A 92 -5.10 -1.23 12.09
C ARG A 92 -4.14 -2.42 12.01
N ALA A 93 -2.85 -2.18 11.78
CA ALA A 93 -1.83 -3.24 11.72
C ALA A 93 -1.66 -3.94 13.09
N VAL A 94 -1.65 -3.18 14.18
CA VAL A 94 -1.63 -3.72 15.56
C VAL A 94 -2.85 -4.59 15.82
N ARG A 95 -4.05 -4.14 15.43
CA ARG A 95 -5.29 -4.93 15.59
C ARG A 95 -5.25 -6.27 14.86
N HIS A 96 -4.63 -6.30 13.68
CA HIS A 96 -4.47 -7.52 12.88
C HIS A 96 -3.26 -8.37 13.29
N GLY A 97 -2.56 -8.01 14.38
CA GLY A 97 -1.44 -8.77 14.91
C GLY A 97 -0.16 -8.70 14.05
N THR A 98 -0.09 -7.80 13.07
CA THR A 98 1.09 -7.66 12.21
C THR A 98 2.17 -6.76 12.81
N VAL A 99 1.85 -6.05 13.90
CA VAL A 99 2.77 -5.16 14.60
C VAL A 99 2.70 -5.41 16.11
N GLY A 100 3.84 -5.71 16.72
CA GLY A 100 3.98 -5.91 18.16
C GLY A 100 4.03 -4.60 18.98
N HIS A 101 4.08 -4.73 20.31
CA HIS A 101 4.02 -3.59 21.23
C HIS A 101 5.21 -2.61 21.09
N THR A 102 6.45 -3.12 21.05
CA THR A 102 7.64 -2.28 20.96
C THR A 102 7.70 -1.47 19.66
N PRO A 103 7.55 -2.07 18.46
CA PRO A 103 7.53 -1.30 17.22
C PRO A 103 6.39 -0.28 17.17
N ARG A 104 5.23 -0.60 17.74
CA ARG A 104 4.11 0.34 17.87
C ARG A 104 4.51 1.57 18.69
N ALA A 105 5.05 1.39 19.89
CA ALA A 105 5.45 2.49 20.77
C ALA A 105 6.50 3.39 20.11
N THR A 106 7.51 2.78 19.47
CA THR A 106 8.55 3.51 18.73
C THR A 106 7.96 4.29 17.54
N ALA A 107 7.02 3.70 16.80
CA ALA A 107 6.34 4.39 15.72
C ALA A 107 5.52 5.58 16.21
N HIS A 108 4.76 5.45 17.31
CA HIS A 108 4.03 6.58 17.89
C HIS A 108 4.97 7.72 18.30
N ALA A 109 6.08 7.41 18.97
CA ALA A 109 7.04 8.43 19.39
C ALA A 109 7.57 9.25 18.20
N LEU A 110 7.84 8.61 17.06
CA LEU A 110 8.20 9.34 15.83
C LEU A 110 7.04 10.19 15.32
N LEU A 111 5.83 9.62 15.20
CA LEU A 111 4.65 10.31 14.67
C LEU A 111 4.17 11.47 15.55
N ASP A 112 4.44 11.42 16.86
CA ASP A 112 4.12 12.48 17.83
C ASP A 112 5.12 13.64 17.79
N SER A 113 6.31 13.42 17.19
CA SER A 113 7.41 14.38 17.19
C SER A 113 7.83 14.82 15.77
N LEU A 114 6.97 14.72 14.76
CA LEU A 114 7.34 15.07 13.38
C LEU A 114 7.78 16.54 13.20
N ASP A 115 7.32 17.44 14.07
CA ASP A 115 7.73 18.85 14.06
C ASP A 115 9.19 19.06 14.48
N ASP A 116 9.81 18.09 15.16
CA ASP A 116 11.25 18.09 15.46
C ASP A 116 12.11 17.70 14.24
N GLY A 117 11.47 17.55 13.07
CA GLY A 117 12.11 17.24 11.79
C GLY A 117 12.24 15.75 11.50
N TYR A 118 12.08 15.35 10.25
CA TYR A 118 12.23 13.97 9.79
C TYR A 118 12.73 13.96 8.35
N ARG A 119 13.10 12.79 7.86
CA ARG A 119 13.39 12.56 6.43
C ARG A 119 12.32 11.69 5.80
N LEU A 120 11.91 12.03 4.58
CA LEU A 120 11.01 11.22 3.77
C LEU A 120 11.80 10.58 2.63
N ASP A 121 11.88 9.25 2.64
CA ASP A 121 12.57 8.46 1.60
C ASP A 121 11.55 7.65 0.78
N PHE A 122 11.88 7.38 -0.49
CA PHE A 122 11.03 6.60 -1.37
C PHE A 122 11.77 5.41 -1.99
N THR A 123 11.06 4.29 -2.13
CA THR A 123 11.48 3.18 -2.99
C THR A 123 10.33 2.81 -3.92
N ARG A 124 10.64 2.39 -5.14
CA ARG A 124 9.64 2.08 -6.17
C ARG A 124 9.79 0.64 -6.64
N SER A 125 8.70 -0.11 -6.62
CA SER A 125 8.66 -1.49 -7.08
C SER A 125 7.46 -1.74 -7.99
N GLY A 126 7.66 -2.53 -9.04
CA GLY A 126 6.60 -3.04 -9.91
C GLY A 126 6.45 -4.55 -9.73
N LEU A 127 5.30 -5.02 -9.27
CA LEU A 127 4.97 -6.45 -9.20
C LEU A 127 4.13 -6.82 -10.41
N ILE A 128 4.68 -7.62 -11.31
CA ILE A 128 4.03 -8.02 -12.56
C ILE A 128 3.78 -9.53 -12.52
N PHE A 129 2.52 -9.91 -12.30
CA PHE A 129 2.06 -11.28 -12.40
C PHE A 129 1.76 -11.62 -13.86
N ASP A 130 2.36 -12.71 -14.33
CA ASP A 130 2.23 -13.18 -15.70
C ASP A 130 1.82 -14.66 -15.69
N LEU A 131 0.56 -14.90 -16.02
CA LEU A 131 -0.08 -16.21 -15.86
C LEU A 131 0.32 -17.22 -16.94
N ALA A 132 0.93 -16.79 -18.05
CA ALA A 132 1.35 -17.67 -19.14
C ALA A 132 2.76 -18.24 -18.95
N ARG A 133 3.56 -17.66 -18.04
CA ARG A 133 4.93 -18.10 -17.78
C ARG A 133 5.08 -18.77 -16.43
N SER A 134 6.19 -19.48 -16.25
CA SER A 134 6.68 -19.94 -14.96
C SER A 134 7.92 -19.15 -14.52
N GLY A 135 8.33 -19.36 -13.27
CA GLY A 135 9.50 -18.78 -12.65
C GLY A 135 9.35 -17.31 -12.26
N THR A 136 10.41 -16.78 -11.67
CA THR A 136 10.49 -15.37 -11.27
C THR A 136 11.65 -14.67 -11.93
N ASP A 137 11.47 -13.41 -12.28
CA ASP A 137 12.52 -12.54 -12.78
C ASP A 137 12.57 -11.23 -11.98
N ARG A 138 13.75 -10.64 -11.91
CA ARG A 138 14.00 -9.40 -11.18
C ARG A 138 14.86 -8.47 -12.03
N GLU A 139 14.32 -7.30 -12.32
CA GLU A 139 14.98 -6.28 -13.13
C GLU A 139 14.99 -4.94 -12.39
N HIS A 140 15.97 -4.09 -12.69
CA HIS A 140 15.99 -2.72 -12.18
C HIS A 140 16.13 -1.75 -13.35
N GLU A 141 15.18 -0.83 -13.48
CA GLU A 141 15.12 0.13 -14.59
C GLU A 141 14.46 1.43 -14.11
N ASP A 142 15.04 2.59 -14.49
CA ASP A 142 14.55 3.92 -14.11
C ASP A 142 14.30 4.14 -12.60
N GLY A 143 15.10 3.48 -11.76
CA GLY A 143 14.95 3.52 -10.30
C GLY A 143 13.73 2.78 -9.78
N VAL A 144 13.13 1.90 -10.60
CA VAL A 144 12.06 0.98 -10.23
C VAL A 144 12.59 -0.43 -10.26
N GLU A 145 12.29 -1.18 -9.21
CA GLU A 145 12.58 -2.61 -9.12
C GLU A 145 11.38 -3.42 -9.60
N TYR A 146 11.52 -4.13 -10.72
CA TYR A 146 10.48 -4.96 -11.28
C TYR A 146 10.66 -6.41 -10.85
N HIS A 147 9.56 -7.02 -10.39
CA HIS A 147 9.46 -8.44 -10.12
C HIS A 147 8.41 -9.03 -11.06
N ARG A 148 8.85 -9.87 -12.00
CA ARG A 148 7.92 -10.61 -12.86
C ARG A 148 7.73 -12.01 -12.29
N ILE A 149 6.51 -12.33 -11.92
CA ILE A 149 6.15 -13.55 -11.17
C ILE A 149 5.27 -14.43 -12.06
N GLY A 150 5.72 -15.66 -12.31
CA GLY A 150 5.00 -16.67 -13.07
C GLY A 150 3.91 -17.40 -12.28
N ASN A 151 3.11 -18.18 -13.01
CA ASN A 151 1.96 -18.93 -12.51
C ASN A 151 2.30 -19.94 -11.41
N ASP A 152 3.47 -20.57 -11.47
CA ASP A 152 3.95 -21.54 -10.49
C ASP A 152 4.07 -20.91 -9.10
N LEU A 153 4.78 -19.78 -8.99
CA LEU A 153 4.90 -19.08 -7.71
C LEU A 153 3.57 -18.47 -7.26
N ILE A 154 2.73 -17.98 -8.20
CA ILE A 154 1.40 -17.48 -7.85
C ILE A 154 0.57 -18.59 -7.19
N THR A 155 0.58 -19.78 -7.77
CA THR A 155 -0.17 -20.94 -7.26
C THR A 155 0.37 -21.39 -5.91
N GLU A 156 1.69 -21.42 -5.75
CA GLU A 156 2.33 -21.70 -4.46
C GLU A 156 1.89 -20.71 -3.37
N LEU A 157 1.94 -19.40 -3.67
CA LEU A 157 1.54 -18.35 -2.75
C LEU A 157 0.06 -18.46 -2.36
N ILE A 158 -0.83 -18.75 -3.31
CA ILE A 158 -2.26 -18.93 -3.02
C ILE A 158 -2.49 -20.16 -2.13
N ASN A 159 -1.82 -21.27 -2.42
CA ASN A 159 -1.95 -22.50 -1.63
C ASN A 159 -1.39 -22.37 -0.21
N ALA A 160 -0.43 -21.47 0.00
CA ALA A 160 0.12 -21.18 1.31
C ALA A 160 -0.81 -20.33 2.21
N ILE A 161 -1.85 -19.70 1.64
CA ILE A 161 -2.82 -18.92 2.42
C ILE A 161 -3.76 -19.91 3.13
N PRO A 162 -3.84 -19.89 4.47
CA PRO A 162 -4.76 -20.75 5.21
C PRO A 162 -6.20 -20.45 4.80
N THR A 163 -6.85 -21.38 4.10
CA THR A 163 -8.25 -21.24 3.63
C THR A 163 -9.28 -21.75 4.64
N VAL A 164 -8.83 -22.38 5.73
CA VAL A 164 -9.69 -22.95 6.77
C VAL A 164 -9.68 -22.03 7.99
N ARG A 165 -10.86 -21.51 8.38
CA ARG A 165 -11.04 -20.91 9.71
C ARG A 165 -10.84 -22.00 10.75
N PRO A 166 -9.93 -21.84 11.74
CA PRO A 166 -9.93 -22.73 12.89
C PRO A 166 -11.26 -22.53 13.64
N ASP A 167 -11.96 -23.63 13.90
CA ASP A 167 -13.14 -23.75 14.77
C ASP A 167 -14.50 -23.22 14.27
N VAL A 168 -14.96 -23.71 13.11
CA VAL A 168 -16.41 -23.93 12.94
C VAL A 168 -16.65 -25.43 12.84
N PRO A 169 -17.31 -26.06 13.83
CA PRO A 169 -17.72 -27.46 13.73
C PRO A 169 -18.58 -27.66 12.47
N ALA A 170 -18.28 -28.71 11.71
CA ALA A 170 -18.97 -29.04 10.46
C ALA A 170 -20.48 -29.28 10.63
N ASP A 171 -20.96 -29.45 11.87
CA ASP A 171 -22.37 -29.70 12.21
C ASP A 171 -23.27 -28.44 12.20
N ALA A 172 -22.72 -27.23 11.98
CA ALA A 172 -23.53 -26.01 11.97
C ALA A 172 -24.17 -25.66 10.61
N LEU A 173 -23.97 -26.46 9.56
CA LEU A 173 -24.48 -26.20 8.20
C LEU A 173 -25.88 -26.79 7.92
N VAL A 174 -26.56 -27.37 8.91
CA VAL A 174 -27.94 -27.88 8.77
C VAL A 174 -28.90 -27.08 9.62
N ALA A 175 -29.20 -25.86 9.19
CA ALA A 175 -30.42 -25.16 9.56
C ALA A 175 -30.77 -24.17 8.45
N GLU A 176 -31.59 -24.63 7.49
CA GLU A 176 -32.34 -23.75 6.59
C GLU A 176 -33.22 -22.80 7.45
N PRO A 177 -33.06 -21.47 7.39
CA PRO A 177 -34.05 -20.58 7.97
C PRO A 177 -35.11 -20.29 6.92
N ASN A 178 -36.31 -20.82 7.17
CA ASN A 178 -37.56 -20.29 6.65
C ASN A 178 -37.62 -18.77 6.90
N GLY A 179 -38.17 -18.07 5.92
CA GLY A 179 -38.17 -16.61 5.87
C GLY A 179 -38.78 -15.93 7.08
N ASP A 180 -38.15 -14.82 7.47
CA ASP A 180 -38.82 -13.52 7.54
C ASP A 180 -37.73 -12.43 7.54
N ALA A 181 -37.91 -11.39 6.75
CA ALA A 181 -37.04 -10.22 6.80
C ALA A 181 -37.45 -9.34 7.98
N PRO A 182 -36.49 -8.69 8.66
CA PRO A 182 -36.62 -7.25 8.76
C PRO A 182 -35.32 -6.50 8.48
N GLU A 183 -35.49 -5.31 7.93
CA GLU A 183 -34.47 -4.27 7.72
C GLU A 183 -33.70 -3.93 9.01
N ALA A 184 -32.38 -3.80 8.90
CA ALA A 184 -31.61 -2.79 9.63
C ALA A 184 -30.22 -2.61 9.00
N ASP A 185 -30.05 -1.42 8.42
CA ASP A 185 -28.96 -0.47 8.63
C ASP A 185 -27.53 -0.98 8.95
N GLY A 186 -26.56 -0.45 8.20
CA GLY A 186 -25.14 -0.74 8.38
C GLY A 186 -24.35 -0.69 7.09
N ALA A 187 -24.47 0.40 6.33
CA ALA A 187 -23.58 0.68 5.22
C ALA A 187 -22.14 0.84 5.75
N ALA A 188 -21.39 -0.26 5.82
CA ALA A 188 -19.94 -0.28 5.93
C ALA A 188 -19.34 0.12 4.58
N THR A 189 -19.65 1.32 4.12
CA THR A 189 -18.88 2.00 3.09
C THR A 189 -17.53 2.35 3.69
N ALA A 190 -16.48 1.68 3.21
CA ALA A 190 -15.11 2.15 3.37
C ALA A 190 -15.06 3.64 3.00
N PRO A 191 -14.47 4.53 3.82
CA PRO A 191 -14.34 5.91 3.43
C PRO A 191 -13.34 5.97 2.27
N THR A 192 -13.86 6.02 1.06
CA THR A 192 -13.15 6.58 -0.08
C THR A 192 -12.82 8.01 0.29
N LEU A 193 -11.52 8.32 0.32
CA LEU A 193 -11.01 9.70 0.41
C LEU A 193 -11.68 10.56 -0.67
N ALA A 194 -12.75 11.24 -0.31
CA ALA A 194 -13.17 12.47 -0.95
C ALA A 194 -12.18 13.54 -0.47
N LEU A 195 -11.24 13.92 -1.35
CA LEU A 195 -10.52 15.16 -1.15
C LEU A 195 -11.56 16.29 -1.19
N LEU A 196 -11.73 16.96 -0.07
CA LEU A 196 -12.41 18.25 0.00
C LEU A 196 -11.41 19.32 -0.48
N GLN A 197 -11.93 20.10 -1.44
CA GLN A 197 -11.45 21.35 -2.05
C GLN A 197 -10.57 21.20 -3.30
#